data_AF-A0A7Y3L2E4-F1
#
_entry.id   AF-A0A7Y3L2E4-F1
#
_cell.length_a   1.000
_cell.length_b   1.000
_cell.length_c   1.000
_cell.angle_alpha   90.00
_cell.angle_beta   90.00
_cell.angle_gamma   90.00
#
_symmetry.space_group_name_H-M   'P 1'
#
loop_
_entity.id
_entity.type
_entity.pdbx_description
1 polymer ?
#
loop_
_entity_poly.entity_id
_entity_poly.type
_entity_poly.pdbx_seq_one_letter_code
_entity_poly.pdbx_strand_id
1 'polypeptide(L)'
;MKPRQLAVLAARLAVGAVLVYAGAAKASAPAEEFANVIVSYGLVGPDLALPLAAFLPWIELAVGWALVLGVGARAASAAAAAMFAMFVFALGH
;
A
#
# COMPACT_ATOMS: atom_id res chain seq x y z
N MET A 1 2.87 -13.06 26.46
CA MET A 1 2.26 -13.35 25.13
C MET A 1 2.93 -14.58 24.54
N LYS A 2 2.23 -15.44 23.80
CA LYS A 2 2.85 -16.61 23.15
C LYS A 2 3.78 -16.11 22.01
N PRO A 3 4.91 -16.79 21.70
CA PRO A 3 5.86 -16.33 20.67
C PRO A 3 5.20 -16.11 19.30
N ARG A 4 4.24 -16.97 18.94
CA ARG A 4 3.41 -16.80 17.74
C ARG A 4 2.65 -15.48 17.69
N GLN A 5 2.14 -14.99 18.82
CA GLN A 5 1.40 -13.72 18.87
C GLN A 5 2.33 -12.53 18.67
N LEU A 6 3.55 -12.61 19.20
CA LEU A 6 4.57 -11.58 18.99
C LEU A 6 4.99 -11.52 17.52
N ALA A 7 5.18 -12.67 16.87
CA ALA A 7 5.49 -12.74 15.44
C ALA A 7 4.37 -12.13 14.58
N VAL A 8 3.10 -12.46 14.88
CA VAL A 8 1.94 -11.87 14.17
C VAL A 8 1.87 -10.36 14.38
N LEU A 9 2.10 -9.89 15.61
CA LEU A 9 2.11 -8.45 15.90
C LEU A 9 3.26 -7.75 15.15
N ALA A 10 4.47 -8.28 15.22
CA ALA A 10 5.64 -7.72 14.56
C ALA A 10 5.44 -7.63 13.04
N ALA A 11 4.95 -8.70 12.39
CA ALA A 11 4.64 -8.69 10.97
C ALA A 11 3.60 -7.62 10.62
N ARG A 12 2.54 -7.50 11.43
CA ARG A 12 1.49 -6.50 11.22
C ARG A 12 2.02 -5.08 11.32
N LEU A 13 2.84 -4.81 12.33
CA LEU A 13 3.47 -3.50 12.54
C LEU A 13 4.46 -3.17 11.41
N ALA A 14 5.27 -4.14 10.98
CA ALA A 14 6.21 -3.95 9.88
C ALA A 14 5.47 -3.62 8.57
N VAL A 15 4.48 -4.44 8.19
CA VAL A 15 3.69 -4.20 6.97
C VAL A 15 2.93 -2.87 7.06
N GLY A 16 2.30 -2.60 8.20
CA GLY A 16 1.58 -1.36 8.44
C GLY A 16 2.48 -0.12 8.32
N ALA A 17 3.66 -0.16 8.93
CA ALA A 17 4.63 0.93 8.87
C ALA A 17 5.14 1.18 7.44
N VAL A 18 5.40 0.11 6.68
CA VAL A 18 5.79 0.23 5.26
C VAL A 18 4.70 0.91 4.44
N LEU A 19 3.43 0.50 4.61
CA LEU A 19 2.31 1.11 3.89
C LEU A 19 2.10 2.57 4.30
N VAL A 20 2.20 2.89 5.59
CA VAL A 20 2.09 4.28 6.06
C VAL A 20 3.20 5.14 5.46
N TYR A 21 4.44 4.68 5.51
CA TYR A 21 5.58 5.41 4.97
C TYR A 21 5.46 5.60 3.45
N ALA A 22 5.16 4.52 2.72
CA ALA A 22 5.04 4.56 1.26
C ALA A 22 3.87 5.46 0.81
N GLY A 23 2.71 5.35 1.47
CA GLY A 23 1.56 6.19 1.18
C GLY A 23 1.81 7.66 1.50
N ALA A 24 2.46 7.95 2.63
CA ALA A 24 2.83 9.32 2.99
C ALA A 24 3.83 9.93 1.99
N ALA A 25 4.86 9.17 1.59
CA ALA A 25 5.83 9.62 0.61
C ALA A 25 5.16 9.97 -0.72
N LYS A 26 4.25 9.12 -1.22
CA LYS A 26 3.50 9.39 -2.46
C LYS A 26 2.52 10.54 -2.33
N ALA A 27 1.82 10.66 -1.20
CA ALA A 27 0.85 11.73 -0.95
C ALA A 27 1.51 13.10 -0.75
N SER A 28 2.81 13.14 -0.40
CA SER A 28 3.56 14.37 -0.18
C SER A 28 4.10 15.02 -1.46
N ALA A 29 4.07 14.30 -2.58
CA ALA A 29 4.50 14.78 -3.90
C ALA A 29 3.27 15.03 -4.80
N PRO A 30 3.43 15.81 -5.88
CA PRO A 30 2.40 15.94 -6.91
C PRO A 30 1.98 14.56 -7.45
N ALA A 31 0.68 14.35 -7.65
CA ALA A 31 0.16 13.06 -8.11
C ALA A 31 0.71 12.67 -9.48
N GLU A 32 1.09 13.65 -10.29
CA GLU A 32 1.70 13.49 -11.60
C GLU A 32 3.03 12.72 -11.53
N GLU A 33 3.82 12.91 -10.47
CA GLU A 33 5.10 12.18 -10.31
C GLU A 33 4.85 10.68 -10.16
N PHE A 34 3.89 10.30 -9.32
CA PHE A 34 3.55 8.91 -9.16
C PHE A 34 2.77 8.34 -10.37
N ALA A 35 1.96 9.16 -11.04
CA ALA A 35 1.31 8.77 -12.28
C ALA A 35 2.32 8.40 -13.38
N ASN A 36 3.41 9.17 -13.52
CA ASN A 36 4.49 8.86 -14.47
C ASN A 36 5.15 7.50 -14.15
N VAL A 37 5.33 7.19 -12.87
CA VAL A 37 5.83 5.88 -12.43
C VAL A 37 4.83 4.78 -12.81
N ILE A 38 3.53 4.97 -12.59
CA ILE A 38 2.49 4.00 -12.97
C ILE A 38 2.50 3.76 -14.49
N VAL A 39 2.58 4.82 -15.30
CA VAL A 39 2.66 4.72 -16.77
C VAL A 39 3.94 3.99 -17.20
N SER A 40 5.07 4.19 -16.52
CA SER A 40 6.34 3.51 -16.86
C SER A 40 6.30 1.99 -16.67
N TYR A 41 5.39 1.48 -15.83
CA TYR A 41 5.14 0.04 -15.70
C TYR A 41 4.29 -0.54 -16.84
N GLY A 42 3.75 0.29 -17.74
CA GLY A 42 2.97 -0.19 -18.90
C GLY A 42 1.63 -0.84 -18.56
N LEU A 43 1.17 -0.77 -17.31
CA LEU A 43 -0.03 -1.47 -16.82
C LEU A 43 -1.34 -0.78 -17.21
N VAL A 44 -1.31 0.55 -17.25
CA VAL A 44 -2.47 1.40 -17.53
C VAL A 44 -2.07 2.60 -18.37
N GLY A 45 -3.01 3.12 -19.15
CA GLY A 45 -2.82 4.36 -19.90
C GLY A 45 -2.80 5.61 -19.02
N PRO A 46 -2.38 6.76 -19.57
CA PRO A 46 -2.27 8.03 -18.85
C PRO A 46 -3.59 8.48 -18.20
N ASP A 47 -4.74 8.18 -18.84
CA ASP A 47 -6.07 8.55 -18.34
C ASP A 47 -6.42 7.89 -16.99
N LEU A 48 -5.92 6.67 -16.75
CA LEU A 48 -6.14 5.92 -15.51
C LEU A 48 -5.01 6.12 -14.50
N ALA A 49 -3.80 6.46 -14.97
CA ALA A 49 -2.65 6.62 -14.11
C ALA A 49 -2.81 7.78 -13.11
N LEU A 50 -3.35 8.92 -13.54
CA LEU A 50 -3.51 10.09 -12.67
C LEU A 50 -4.54 9.86 -11.54
N PRO A 51 -5.76 9.34 -11.81
CA PRO A 51 -6.68 8.95 -10.74
C PRO A 51 -6.08 7.92 -9.79
N LEU A 52 -5.42 6.87 -10.32
CA LEU A 52 -4.79 5.86 -9.47
C LEU A 52 -3.70 6.46 -8.59
N ALA A 53 -2.85 7.31 -9.15
CA ALA A 53 -1.80 8.00 -8.41
C ALA A 53 -2.35 8.92 -7.32
N ALA A 54 -3.51 9.55 -7.56
CA ALA A 54 -4.18 10.41 -6.59
C ALA A 54 -4.84 9.61 -5.46
N PHE A 55 -5.45 8.45 -5.73
CA PHE A 55 -6.23 7.69 -4.75
C PHE A 55 -5.44 6.63 -3.99
N LEU A 56 -4.51 5.94 -4.65
CA LEU A 56 -3.79 4.82 -4.07
C LEU A 56 -3.01 5.17 -2.78
N PRO A 57 -2.35 6.33 -2.65
CA PRO A 57 -1.65 6.71 -1.43
C PRO A 57 -2.56 6.76 -0.20
N TRP A 58 -3.80 7.21 -0.36
CA TRP A 58 -4.77 7.28 0.73
C TRP A 58 -5.24 5.89 1.17
N ILE A 59 -5.37 4.96 0.22
CA ILE A 59 -5.70 3.56 0.52
C ILE A 59 -4.53 2.91 1.27
N GLU A 60 -3.28 3.15 0.85
CA GLU A 60 -2.07 2.67 1.54
C GLU A 60 -2.03 3.19 2.98
N LEU A 61 -2.25 4.49 3.18
CA LEU A 61 -2.30 5.11 4.50
C LEU A 61 -3.42 4.52 5.38
N ALA A 62 -4.63 4.36 4.86
CA ALA A 62 -5.77 3.83 5.60
C ALA A 62 -5.51 2.38 6.04
N VAL A 63 -5.04 1.52 5.13
CA VAL A 63 -4.71 0.13 5.42
C VAL A 63 -3.52 0.04 6.37
N GLY A 64 -2.47 0.85 6.14
CA GLY A 64 -1.28 0.91 6.98
C GLY A 64 -1.61 1.29 8.43
N TRP A 65 -2.39 2.35 8.63
CA TRP A 65 -2.84 2.75 9.97
C TRP A 65 -3.76 1.73 10.62
N ALA A 66 -4.69 1.13 9.87
CA ALA A 66 -5.53 0.05 10.38
C ALA A 66 -4.69 -1.14 10.90
N LEU A 67 -3.62 -1.50 10.19
CA LEU A 67 -2.66 -2.52 10.63
C LEU A 67 -1.87 -2.07 11.87
N VAL A 68 -1.32 -0.87 11.90
CA VAL A 68 -0.55 -0.38 13.05
C VAL A 68 -1.43 -0.34 14.31
N LEU A 69 -2.60 0.28 14.22
CA LEU A 69 -3.55 0.44 15.33
C LEU A 69 -4.29 -0.86 15.68
N GLY A 70 -4.28 -1.85 14.78
CA GLY A 70 -4.96 -3.13 14.97
C GLY A 70 -6.48 -3.10 14.72
N VAL A 71 -7.00 -2.04 14.11
CA VAL A 71 -8.41 -1.89 13.76
C VAL A 71 -8.73 -2.76 12.56
N GLY A 72 -9.68 -3.70 12.69
CA GLY A 72 -10.07 -4.58 11.58
C GLY A 72 -8.90 -5.40 11.01
N ALA A 73 -7.92 -5.76 11.83
CA ALA A 73 -6.61 -6.30 11.40
C ALA A 73 -6.67 -7.42 10.37
N ARG A 74 -7.68 -8.31 10.42
CA ARG A 74 -7.86 -9.38 9.43
C ARG A 74 -8.22 -8.84 8.05
N ALA A 75 -9.16 -7.90 7.97
CA ALA A 75 -9.55 -7.25 6.72
C ALA A 75 -8.42 -6.37 6.19
N ALA A 76 -7.75 -5.60 7.06
CA ALA A 76 -6.61 -4.79 6.67
C ALA A 76 -5.44 -5.64 6.16
N SER A 77 -5.20 -6.82 6.75
CA SER A 77 -4.15 -7.74 6.27
C SER A 77 -4.50 -8.33 4.89
N ALA A 78 -5.77 -8.63 4.65
CA ALA A 78 -6.23 -9.10 3.34
C ALA A 78 -6.12 -8.00 2.27
N ALA A 79 -6.48 -6.77 2.61
CA ALA A 79 -6.32 -5.60 1.74
C ALA A 79 -4.83 -5.37 1.40
N ALA A 80 -3.95 -5.37 2.40
CA ALA A 80 -2.51 -5.25 2.19
C ALA A 80 -1.97 -6.36 1.26
N ALA A 81 -2.39 -7.62 1.47
CA ALA A 81 -1.98 -8.72 0.61
C ALA A 81 -2.44 -8.54 -0.85
N ALA A 82 -3.68 -8.07 -1.07
CA ALA A 82 -4.19 -7.77 -2.41
C ALA A 82 -3.41 -6.63 -3.08
N MET A 83 -3.07 -5.57 -2.33
CA MET A 83 -2.27 -4.46 -2.83
C MET A 83 -0.86 -4.90 -3.23
N PHE A 84 -0.18 -5.68 -2.38
CA PHE A 84 1.14 -6.22 -2.73
C PHE A 84 1.08 -7.19 -3.91
N ALA A 85 0.04 -8.02 -4.02
CA ALA A 85 -0.13 -8.90 -5.18
C ALA A 85 -0.26 -8.07 -6.47
N MET A 86 -1.01 -6.96 -6.43
CA MET A 86 -1.09 -6.02 -7.55
C MET A 86 0.26 -5.38 -7.86
N PHE A 87 1.04 -4.96 -6.86
CA PHE A 87 2.40 -4.43 -7.08
C PHE A 87 3.39 -5.47 -7.63
N VAL A 88 3.31 -6.71 -7.17
CA VAL A 88 4.15 -7.80 -7.70
C VAL A 88 3.78 -8.08 -9.16
N PHE A 89 2.49 -8.13 -9.47
CA PHE A 89 2.00 -8.23 -10.84
C PHE A 89 2.48 -7.06 -11.70
N ALA A 90 2.41 -5.84 -11.15
CA ALA A 90 2.87 -4.61 -11.78
C ALA A 90 4.36 -4.63 -12.16
N LEU A 91 5.20 -5.27 -11.35
CA LEU A 91 6.65 -5.39 -11.57
C LEU A 91 7.03 -6.55 -12.50
N GLY A 92 6.16 -7.52 -12.70
CA GLY A 92 6.43 -8.74 -13.47
C GLY A 92 6.12 -8.63 -14.98
N HIS A 93 5.65 -7.47 -15.41
CA HIS A 93 5.29 -7.13 -16.79
C HIS A 93 6.04 -5.86 -17.21
#